data_AF-A0A5C7YPN9-F1
#
_entry.id   AF-A0A5C7YPN9-F1
#
_cell.length_a   1.000
_cell.length_b   1.000
_cell.length_c   1.000
_cell.angle_alpha   90.00
_cell.angle_beta   90.00
_cell.angle_gamma   90.00
#
_symmetry.space_group_name_H-M   'P 1'
#
loop_
_entity.id
_entity.type
_entity.pdbx_description
1 polymer ?
#
loop_
_entity_poly.entity_id
_entity_poly.type
_entity_poly.pdbx_seq_one_letter_code
_entity_poly.pdbx_strand_id
1 'polypeptide(L)' 'MENFKMTAKTFFGFEEILAKELQILGAQHVEIGTRVVSFK' A
#
# COMPACT_ATOMS: atom_id res chain seq x y z
N MET A 1 6.05 17.72 -9.30
CA MET A 1 5.74 16.81 -8.19
C MET A 1 6.38 15.48 -8.53
N GLU A 2 7.29 15.00 -7.68
CA GLU A 2 7.91 13.69 -7.85
C GLU A 2 7.08 12.65 -7.11
N ASN A 3 6.76 11.53 -7.75
CA ASN A 3 6.08 10.41 -7.11
C ASN A 3 7.15 9.48 -6.51
N PHE A 4 7.07 9.23 -5.21
CA PHE A 4 8.02 8.39 -4.49
C PHE A 4 7.44 7.00 -4.28
N LYS A 5 8.28 5.97 -4.44
CA LYS A 5 7.88 4.62 -4.04
C LYS A 5 7.83 4.55 -2.50
N MET A 6 6.66 4.31 -1.96
CA MET A 6 6.41 4.16 -0.53
C MET A 6 6.11 2.71 -0.18
N THR A 7 6.42 2.32 1.06
CA THR A 7 6.22 0.97 1.58
C THR A 7 5.62 1.05 2.97
N ALA A 8 4.40 0.54 3.15
CA ALA A 8 3.71 0.45 4.43
C ALA A 8 3.77 -0.98 4.98
N LYS A 9 4.23 -1.15 6.22
CA LYS A 9 4.23 -2.44 6.92
C LYS A 9 2.87 -2.69 7.56
N THR A 10 2.44 -3.94 7.59
CA THR A 10 1.16 -4.35 8.18
C THR A 10 1.25 -5.72 8.84
N PHE A 11 0.22 -6.08 9.60
CA PHE A 11 0.09 -7.42 10.15
C PHE A 11 -0.26 -8.44 9.06
N PHE A 12 0.07 -9.69 9.32
CA PHE A 12 -0.27 -10.77 8.40
C PHE A 12 -1.79 -10.93 8.29
N GLY A 13 -2.31 -10.94 7.08
CA GLY A 13 -3.74 -10.98 6.76
C GLY A 13 -4.40 -9.60 6.64
N PHE A 14 -3.69 -8.50 6.90
CA PHE A 14 -4.21 -7.13 6.83
C PHE A 14 -3.78 -6.40 5.54
N GLU A 15 -3.10 -7.08 4.64
CA GLU A 15 -2.57 -6.49 3.42
C GLU A 15 -3.67 -5.95 2.50
N GLU A 16 -4.76 -6.71 2.33
CA GLU A 16 -5.85 -6.31 1.44
C GLU A 16 -6.64 -5.11 1.96
N ILE A 17 -6.90 -5.05 3.27
CA ILE A 17 -7.62 -3.91 3.87
C ILE A 17 -6.77 -2.65 3.79
N LEU A 18 -5.48 -2.74 4.11
CA LEU A 18 -4.55 -1.62 3.99
C LEU A 18 -4.44 -1.12 2.53
N ALA A 19 -4.37 -2.04 1.56
CA ALA A 19 -4.34 -1.67 0.15
C ALA A 19 -5.60 -0.90 -0.28
N LYS A 20 -6.79 -1.32 0.17
CA LYS A 20 -8.05 -0.61 -0.10
C LYS A 20 -8.08 0.78 0.53
N GLU A 21 -7.63 0.91 1.77
CA GLU A 21 -7.55 2.20 2.46
C GLU A 21 -6.59 3.17 1.72
N LEU A 22 -5.42 2.68 1.30
CA LEU A 22 -4.46 3.46 0.52
C LEU A 22 -5.04 3.91 -0.83
N GLN A 23 -5.79 3.04 -1.53
CA GLN A 23 -6.47 3.41 -2.78
C GLN A 23 -7.51 4.51 -2.56
N ILE A 24 -8.28 4.45 -1.47
CA ILE A 24 -9.27 5.49 -1.11
C ILE A 24 -8.56 6.83 -0.83
N LEU A 25 -7.37 6.79 -0.22
CA LEU A 25 -6.54 7.97 0.02
C LEU A 25 -5.81 8.51 -1.24
N GLY A 26 -5.94 7.81 -2.38
CA GLY A 26 -5.37 8.23 -3.65
C GLY A 26 -4.00 7.65 -3.99
N ALA A 27 -3.54 6.62 -3.27
CA ALA A 27 -2.31 5.91 -3.61
C ALA A 27 -2.41 5.24 -4.98
N GLN A 28 -1.35 5.36 -5.78
CA GLN A 28 -1.25 4.80 -7.11
C GLN A 28 -0.34 3.56 -7.10
N HIS A 29 -0.45 2.69 -8.11
CA HIS A 29 0.43 1.53 -8.28
C HIS A 29 0.57 0.66 -7.01
N VAL A 30 -0.56 0.37 -6.35
CA VAL A 30 -0.60 -0.40 -5.10
C VAL A 30 -0.27 -1.88 -5.37
N GLU A 31 0.75 -2.39 -4.70
CA GLU A 31 1.24 -3.78 -4.76
C GLU A 31 1.23 -4.41 -3.37
N ILE A 32 0.56 -5.54 -3.22
CA ILE A 32 0.48 -6.31 -1.97
C ILE A 32 1.62 -7.33 -1.90
N GLY A 33 2.30 -7.40 -0.76
CA GLY A 33 3.25 -8.47 -0.41
C GLY A 33 3.06 -8.94 1.03
N THR A 34 3.76 -10.00 1.46
CA THR A 34 3.56 -10.56 2.82
C THR A 34 3.93 -9.55 3.90
N ARG A 35 2.94 -9.15 4.72
CA ARG A 35 3.05 -8.12 5.79
C ARG A 35 3.42 -6.72 5.28
N VAL A 36 3.20 -6.43 4.00
CA VAL A 36 3.63 -5.16 3.40
C VAL A 36 2.78 -4.75 2.20
N VAL A 37 2.57 -3.44 2.01
CA VAL A 37 1.97 -2.88 0.80
C VAL A 37 2.89 -1.79 0.25
N SER A 38 3.22 -1.85 -1.03
CA SER A 38 4.00 -0.82 -1.74
C SER A 38 3.08 0.02 -2.62
N PHE A 39 3.36 1.32 -2.76
CA PHE A 39 2.56 2.24 -3.58
C PHE A 39 3.40 3.42 -4.07
N LYS A 40 2.83 4.23 -4.96
CA LYS A 40 3.39 5.48 -5.50
C LYS A 40 2.43 6.64 -5.33
#